data_AF-A0A7J9RFL0-F1
#
_entry.id   AF-A0A7J9RFL0-F1
#
_cell.length_a   1.000
_cell.length_b   1.000
_cell.length_c   1.000
_cell.angle_alpha   90.00
_cell.angle_beta   90.00
_cell.angle_gamma   90.00
#
_symmetry.space_group_name_H-M   'P 1'
#
loop_
_entity.id
_entity.type
_entity.pdbx_description
1 polymer ?
#
loop_
_entity_poly.entity_id
_entity_poly.type
_entity_poly.pdbx_seq_one_letter_code
_entity_poly.pdbx_strand_id
1 'polypeptide(L)'
;MQSVAETSPRLKFWDEVEEFPAIHLNAGSETRQYQGGGYKDRFLTVTVRCYVNQEDSVTALDELLEDVETVLEENSRLKYNDRNGLEQFTQQITIISIDTDEGVLDPLGVGEITIEVRY
;
A
#
# COMPACT_ATOMS: atom_id res chain seq x y z
N MET A 1 -18.72 10.42 -4.19
CA MET A 1 -18.04 10.32 -2.88
C MET A 1 -18.19 8.88 -2.46
N GLN A 2 -17.23 8.03 -2.86
CA GLN A 2 -17.29 6.60 -2.60
C GLN A 2 -17.01 6.40 -1.11
N SER A 3 -17.98 5.84 -0.42
CA SER A 3 -17.92 5.50 1.00
C SER A 3 -16.81 4.47 1.21
N VAL A 4 -15.90 4.74 2.14
CA VAL A 4 -14.97 3.72 2.65
C VAL A 4 -15.83 2.64 3.33
N ALA A 5 -15.77 1.40 2.84
CA ALA A 5 -16.64 0.31 3.29
C ALA A 5 -16.40 -0.04 4.76
N GLU A 6 -15.15 -0.32 5.14
CA GLU A 6 -14.73 -0.61 6.50
C GLU A 6 -13.28 -0.13 6.71
N THR A 7 -12.94 0.35 7.91
CA THR A 7 -11.54 0.61 8.30
C THR A 7 -11.24 -0.10 9.61
N SER A 8 -10.11 -0.82 9.64
CA SER A 8 -9.65 -1.55 10.81
C SER A 8 -8.31 -0.99 11.31
N PRO A 9 -8.12 -0.81 12.63
CA PRO A 9 -6.83 -0.40 13.19
C PRO A 9 -5.80 -1.54 13.22
N ARG A 10 -6.22 -2.77 12.94
CA ARG A 10 -5.36 -3.95 12.85
C ARG A 10 -5.38 -4.54 11.44
N LEU A 11 -4.28 -5.16 11.06
CA LEU A 11 -4.21 -5.99 9.86
C LEU A 11 -5.19 -7.15 10.02
N LYS A 12 -6.11 -7.30 9.05
CA LYS A 12 -6.92 -8.51 8.86
C LYS A 12 -6.26 -9.33 7.75
N PHE A 13 -6.20 -10.63 7.93
CA PHE A 13 -5.82 -11.54 6.85
C PHE A 13 -7.03 -11.79 5.94
N TRP A 14 -6.78 -12.33 4.74
CA TRP A 14 -7.81 -12.55 3.72
C TRP A 14 -8.98 -13.43 4.20
N ASP A 15 -8.75 -14.32 5.17
CA ASP A 15 -9.77 -15.18 5.79
C ASP A 15 -10.61 -14.45 6.85
N GLU A 16 -10.15 -13.30 7.33
CA GLU A 16 -10.88 -12.40 8.24
C GLU A 16 -11.65 -11.29 7.49
N VAL A 17 -11.57 -11.24 6.16
CA VAL A 17 -12.22 -10.22 5.32
C VAL A 17 -13.60 -10.70 4.87
N GLU A 18 -14.63 -9.90 5.15
CA GLU A 18 -16.01 -10.20 4.77
C GLU A 18 -16.50 -9.41 3.54
N GLU A 19 -15.83 -8.29 3.21
CA GLU A 19 -16.17 -7.41 2.09
C GLU A 19 -15.01 -7.33 1.09
N PHE A 20 -15.31 -7.55 -0.20
CA PHE A 20 -14.34 -7.50 -1.29
C PHE A 20 -14.77 -6.48 -2.36
N PRO A 21 -13.83 -5.82 -3.07
CA PRO A 21 -12.37 -5.88 -2.88
C PRO A 21 -11.93 -5.20 -1.58
N ALA A 22 -10.79 -5.65 -1.02
CA ALA A 22 -10.23 -5.08 0.21
C ALA A 22 -8.75 -4.72 0.04
N ILE A 23 -8.36 -3.58 0.61
CA ILE A 23 -6.97 -3.12 0.67
C ILE A 23 -6.56 -2.95 2.13
N HIS A 24 -5.41 -3.52 2.48
CA HIS A 24 -4.81 -3.37 3.81
C HIS A 24 -3.40 -2.82 3.70
N LEU A 25 -3.03 -1.97 4.66
CA LEU A 25 -1.70 -1.35 4.71
C LEU A 25 -0.97 -1.80 5.96
N ASN A 26 0.31 -2.13 5.81
CA ASN A 26 1.19 -2.44 6.91
C ASN A 26 2.48 -1.62 6.81
N ALA A 27 2.77 -0.83 7.84
CA ALA A 27 4.05 -0.15 7.96
C ALA A 27 5.12 -1.16 8.42
N GLY A 28 6.16 -1.31 7.59
CA GLY A 28 7.31 -2.15 7.85
C GLY A 28 8.44 -1.38 8.54
N SER A 29 9.67 -1.71 8.16
CA SER A 29 10.86 -1.09 8.75
C SER A 29 11.03 0.36 8.30
N GLU A 30 11.54 1.16 9.22
CA GLU A 30 11.91 2.54 8.97
C GLU A 30 13.42 2.69 9.12
N THR A 31 14.07 3.25 8.09
CA THR A 31 15.52 3.49 8.11
C THR A 31 15.85 4.96 7.92
N ARG A 32 17.09 5.31 8.25
CA ARG A 32 17.66 6.64 8.15
C ARG A 32 19.01 6.56 7.47
N GLN A 33 19.18 7.32 6.38
CA GLN A 33 20.47 7.47 5.73
C GLN A 33 21.01 8.86 6.02
N TYR A 34 22.11 8.92 6.77
CA TYR A 34 22.77 10.18 7.11
C TYR A 34 23.71 10.55 5.98
N GLN A 35 23.40 11.65 5.30
CA GLN A 35 24.22 12.17 4.22
C GLN A 35 25.24 13.17 4.77
N GLY A 36 26.29 13.45 4.00
CA GLY A 36 27.21 14.55 4.31
C GLY A 36 26.47 15.90 4.37
N GLY A 37 26.97 16.83 5.19
CA GLY A 37 26.38 18.18 5.27
C GLY A 37 25.15 18.32 6.17
N GLY A 38 24.88 17.34 7.05
CA GLY A 38 23.86 17.46 8.11
C GLY A 38 22.42 17.15 7.67
N TYR A 39 22.25 16.62 6.45
CA TYR A 39 20.97 16.16 5.93
C TYR A 39 20.80 14.65 6.14
N LYS A 40 19.54 14.19 6.30
CA LYS A 40 19.23 12.76 6.43
C LYS A 40 17.99 12.42 5.61
N ASP A 41 18.06 11.30 4.90
CA ASP A 41 16.92 10.70 4.22
C ASP A 41 16.22 9.70 5.14
N ARG A 42 14.91 9.63 5.00
CA ARG A 42 14.02 8.80 5.79
C ARG A 42 13.28 7.89 4.83
N PHE A 43 13.38 6.58 5.04
CA PHE A 43 12.71 5.59 4.21
C PHE A 43 11.80 4.78 5.12
N LEU A 44 10.53 4.63 4.72
CA LEU A 44 9.57 3.76 5.36
C LEU A 44 9.09 2.75 4.32
N THR A 45 9.29 1.46 4.61
CA THR A 45 8.66 0.41 3.82
C THR A 45 7.20 0.30 4.23
N VAL A 46 6.31 0.24 3.25
CA VAL A 46 4.89 -0.05 3.46
C VAL A 46 4.49 -1.19 2.54
N THR A 47 3.71 -2.11 3.06
CA THR A 47 3.16 -3.23 2.32
C THR A 47 1.67 -3.00 2.12
N VAL A 48 1.23 -2.94 0.86
CA VAL A 48 -0.16 -2.84 0.45
C VAL A 48 -0.65 -4.23 0.06
N ARG A 49 -1.65 -4.75 0.76
CA ARG A 49 -2.25 -6.05 0.47
C ARG A 49 -3.60 -5.86 -0.17
N CYS A 50 -3.81 -6.53 -1.29
CA CYS A 50 -5.02 -6.46 -2.09
C CYS A 50 -5.69 -7.83 -2.09
N TYR A 51 -6.99 -7.85 -1.82
CA TYR A 51 -7.79 -9.07 -1.78
C TYR A 51 -9.03 -8.91 -2.66
N VAL A 52 -9.30 -9.91 -3.49
CA VAL A 52 -10.50 -10.01 -4.32
C VAL A 52 -11.15 -11.38 -4.13
N ASN A 53 -12.45 -11.47 -4.37
CA ASN A 53 -13.17 -12.75 -4.35
C ASN A 53 -14.20 -12.75 -5.48
N GLN A 54 -13.82 -13.27 -6.66
CA GLN A 54 -14.60 -13.24 -7.90
C GLN A 54 -14.34 -14.51 -8.73
N GLU A 55 -15.23 -14.82 -9.68
CA GLU A 55 -15.11 -16.03 -10.55
C GLU A 55 -13.84 -16.02 -11.42
N ASP A 56 -13.34 -14.83 -11.78
CA ASP A 56 -12.02 -14.63 -12.40
C ASP A 56 -11.15 -13.79 -11.46
N SER A 57 -10.59 -14.46 -10.46
CA SER A 57 -9.81 -13.81 -9.39
C SER A 57 -8.52 -13.18 -9.91
N VAL A 58 -7.92 -13.74 -10.96
CA VAL A 58 -6.68 -13.23 -11.58
C VAL A 58 -6.93 -11.89 -12.24
N THR A 59 -7.90 -11.81 -13.16
CA THR A 59 -8.22 -10.55 -13.84
C THR A 59 -8.68 -9.48 -12.84
N ALA A 60 -9.52 -9.85 -11.87
CA ALA A 60 -10.00 -8.90 -10.86
C ALA A 60 -8.87 -8.37 -9.96
N LEU A 61 -7.88 -9.22 -9.65
CA LEU A 61 -6.73 -8.81 -8.85
C LEU A 61 -5.81 -7.88 -9.66
N ASP A 62 -5.55 -8.20 -10.93
CA ASP A 62 -4.75 -7.36 -11.82
C ASP A 62 -5.33 -5.96 -11.96
N GLU A 63 -6.65 -5.84 -12.18
CA GLU A 63 -7.35 -4.54 -12.24
C GLU A 63 -7.18 -3.75 -10.92
N LEU A 64 -7.31 -4.42 -9.76
CA LEU A 64 -7.14 -3.77 -8.46
C LEU A 64 -5.70 -3.31 -8.21
N LEU A 65 -4.71 -4.11 -8.63
CA LEU A 65 -3.29 -3.75 -8.50
C LEU A 65 -2.95 -2.55 -9.39
N GLU A 66 -3.41 -2.53 -10.64
CA GLU A 66 -3.23 -1.41 -11.58
C GLU A 66 -3.83 -0.10 -11.04
N ASP A 67 -5.03 -0.17 -10.46
CA ASP A 67 -5.67 0.97 -9.80
C ASP A 67 -4.84 1.50 -8.62
N VAL A 68 -4.31 0.59 -7.79
CA VAL A 68 -3.47 0.96 -6.64
C VAL A 68 -2.15 1.59 -7.10
N GLU A 69 -1.50 1.03 -8.10
CA GLU A 69 -0.27 1.59 -8.69
C GLU A 69 -0.51 3.01 -9.20
N THR A 70 -1.57 3.20 -9.99
CA THR A 70 -1.96 4.51 -10.53
C THR A 70 -2.14 5.53 -9.41
N VAL A 71 -2.87 5.16 -8.35
CA VAL A 71 -3.07 6.04 -7.19
C VAL A 71 -1.74 6.38 -6.50
N LEU A 72 -0.84 5.41 -6.32
CA LEU A 72 0.47 5.62 -5.69
C LEU A 72 1.36 6.55 -6.53
N GLU A 73 1.36 6.39 -7.84
CA GLU A 73 2.16 7.20 -8.76
C GLU A 73 1.65 8.65 -8.82
N GLU A 74 0.34 8.83 -9.01
CA GLU A 74 -0.30 10.15 -9.06
C GLU A 74 -0.18 10.91 -7.73
N ASN A 75 -0.05 10.19 -6.61
CA ASN A 75 0.05 10.75 -5.26
C ASN A 75 1.44 10.57 -4.62
N SER A 76 2.49 10.39 -5.44
CA SER A 76 3.88 10.21 -4.99
C SER A 76 4.40 11.33 -4.06
N ARG A 77 3.82 12.53 -4.16
CA ARG A 77 4.04 13.68 -3.26
C ARG A 77 2.81 13.91 -2.36
N LEU A 78 2.71 13.13 -1.30
CA LEU A 78 1.58 13.12 -0.37
C LEU A 78 1.82 14.09 0.79
N LYS A 79 0.80 14.88 1.14
CA LYS A 79 0.83 15.80 2.28
C LYS A 79 0.56 15.07 3.59
N TYR A 80 1.41 15.27 4.60
CA TYR A 80 1.21 14.72 5.94
C TYR A 80 1.51 15.79 7.02
N ASN A 81 1.04 15.56 8.24
CA ASN A 81 1.39 16.40 9.39
C ASN A 81 2.43 15.69 10.25
N ASP A 82 3.50 16.41 10.59
CA ASP A 82 4.49 15.89 11.54
C ASP A 82 3.96 15.90 12.99
N ARG A 83 4.78 15.44 13.94
CA ARG A 83 4.42 15.41 15.37
C ARG A 83 4.15 16.79 15.98
N ASN A 84 4.59 17.86 15.31
CA ASN A 84 4.38 19.24 15.73
C ASN A 84 3.17 19.87 15.02
N GLY A 85 2.45 19.10 14.18
CA GLY A 85 1.32 19.58 13.40
C GLY A 85 1.72 20.45 12.20
N LEU A 86 2.98 20.41 11.78
CA LEU A 86 3.44 21.13 10.60
C LEU A 86 3.19 20.30 9.34
N GLU A 87 2.70 20.97 8.30
CA GLU A 87 2.51 20.35 6.99
C GLU A 87 3.87 20.00 6.38
N GLN A 88 4.00 18.74 5.98
CA GLN A 88 5.15 18.18 5.29
C GLN A 88 4.67 17.42 4.05
N PHE A 89 5.60 17.08 3.17
CA PHE A 89 5.31 16.30 1.98
C PHE A 89 6.27 15.11 1.89
N THR A 90 5.76 13.96 1.45
CA THR A 90 6.65 12.90 0.98
C THR A 90 7.48 13.43 -0.20
N GLN A 91 8.70 12.95 -0.32
CA GLN A 91 9.60 13.28 -1.41
C GLN A 91 9.31 12.38 -2.61
N GLN A 92 9.07 11.10 -2.36
CA GLN A 92 8.83 10.09 -3.38
C GLN A 92 8.17 8.85 -2.74
N ILE A 93 7.30 8.20 -3.49
CA ILE A 93 6.83 6.83 -3.22
C ILE A 93 7.35 5.98 -4.38
N THR A 94 7.99 4.86 -4.06
CA THR A 94 8.57 3.94 -5.06
C THR A 94 7.97 2.56 -4.87
N ILE A 95 7.45 1.96 -5.94
CA ILE A 95 7.06 0.54 -5.95
C ILE A 95 8.33 -0.31 -6.06
N ILE A 96 8.50 -1.25 -5.13
CA ILE A 96 9.69 -2.11 -5.01
C ILE A 96 9.42 -3.48 -5.59
N SER A 97 8.27 -4.08 -5.26
CA SER A 97 7.81 -5.35 -5.81
C SER A 97 6.30 -5.41 -5.83
N ILE A 98 5.79 -6.26 -6.71
CA ILE A 98 4.39 -6.68 -6.78
C ILE A 98 4.43 -8.21 -6.85
N ASP A 99 3.75 -8.85 -5.92
CA ASP A 99 3.72 -10.29 -5.76
C ASP A 99 2.25 -10.73 -5.75
N THR A 100 1.89 -11.77 -6.50
CA THR A 100 0.51 -12.29 -6.60
C THR A 100 0.48 -13.79 -6.27
N ASP A 101 -0.70 -14.30 -5.93
CA ASP A 101 -0.92 -15.74 -5.77
C ASP A 101 -1.14 -16.47 -7.09
N GLU A 102 -1.20 -15.75 -8.23
CA GLU A 102 -1.36 -16.31 -9.58
C GLU A 102 -2.58 -17.26 -9.73
N GLY A 103 -3.66 -16.98 -8.99
CA GLY A 103 -4.91 -17.76 -9.01
C GLY A 103 -4.84 -19.09 -8.24
N VAL A 104 -3.84 -19.29 -7.39
CA VAL A 104 -3.73 -20.49 -6.54
C VAL A 104 -4.89 -20.59 -5.55
N LEU A 105 -5.50 -19.46 -5.16
CA LEU A 105 -6.56 -19.39 -4.16
C LEU A 105 -7.98 -19.20 -4.75
N ASP A 106 -8.14 -19.35 -6.06
CA ASP A 106 -9.40 -19.11 -6.78
C ASP A 106 -10.63 -19.75 -6.07
N PRO A 107 -11.74 -19.00 -5.87
CA PRO A 107 -12.07 -17.66 -6.39
C PRO A 107 -11.46 -16.47 -5.63
N LEU A 108 -10.64 -16.71 -4.61
CA LEU A 108 -9.92 -15.67 -3.89
C LEU A 108 -8.64 -15.30 -4.65
N GLY A 109 -8.38 -14.01 -4.80
CA GLY A 109 -7.10 -13.49 -5.29
C GLY A 109 -6.40 -12.69 -4.20
N VAL A 110 -5.08 -12.90 -4.07
CA VAL A 110 -4.23 -12.23 -3.08
C VAL A 110 -3.02 -11.61 -3.75
N GLY A 111 -2.90 -10.29 -3.64
CA GLY A 111 -1.76 -9.52 -4.14
C GLY A 111 -1.10 -8.71 -3.03
N GLU A 112 0.21 -8.50 -3.16
CA GLU A 112 1.01 -7.68 -2.26
C GLU A 112 1.89 -6.72 -3.07
N ILE A 113 1.78 -5.42 -2.80
CA ILE A 113 2.66 -4.38 -3.34
C ILE A 113 3.54 -3.89 -2.20
N THR A 114 4.86 -4.04 -2.35
CA THR A 114 5.82 -3.43 -1.43
C THR A 114 6.25 -2.08 -1.97
N ILE A 115 6.05 -1.02 -1.18
CA ILE A 115 6.46 0.34 -1.51
C ILE A 115 7.49 0.89 -0.51
N GLU A 116 8.34 1.79 -0.98
CA GLU A 116 9.22 2.60 -0.16
C GLU A 116 8.80 4.07 -0.22
N VAL A 117 8.48 4.65 0.93
CA VAL A 117 8.12 6.06 1.09
C VAL A 117 9.33 6.82 1.61
N ARG A 118 9.81 7.79 0.84
CA ARG A 118 10.84 8.75 1.25
C ARG A 118 10.17 10.04 1.70
N TYR A 119 10.49 10.55 2.90
CA TYR A 119 9.76 11.69 3.50
C TYR A 119 10.56 12.59 4.46
#